data_AF-A0A7S3HIT4-F1
#
_entry.id   AF-A0A7S3HIT4-F1
#
_cell.length_a   1.000
_cell.length_b   1.000
_cell.length_c   1.000
_cell.angle_alpha   90.00
_cell.angle_beta   90.00
_cell.angle_gamma   90.00
#
_symmetry.space_group_name_H-M   'P 1'
#
loop_
_entity.id
_entity.type
_entity.pdbx_description
1 polymer ?
#
loop_
_entity_poly.entity_id
_entity_poly.type
_entity_poly.pdbx_seq_one_letter_code
_entity_poly.pdbx_strand_id
1 'polypeptide(L)'
;VRQSSVLSKLDKAEQHGWLQSDVLSIEDPFETHYDVAHVIKSAQMVYFRKELLRAYTLASRVISPSPILDSLPASVAPEDFMALLCEPAELPPFAGARDRLVSVDIPTA
;
A
#
# COMPACT_ATOMS: atom_id res chain seq x y z
N VAL A 1 -8.34 -8.99 23.59
CA VAL A 1 -8.27 -8.66 22.15
C VAL A 1 -9.69 -8.49 21.65
N ARG A 2 -10.04 -7.35 21.05
CA ARG A 2 -11.39 -7.14 20.50
C ARG A 2 -11.63 -8.12 19.34
N GLN A 3 -12.81 -8.73 19.30
CA GLN A 3 -13.28 -9.43 18.11
C GLN A 3 -13.86 -8.37 17.17
N SER A 4 -13.13 -8.01 16.12
CA SER A 4 -13.61 -7.04 15.12
C SER A 4 -14.56 -7.72 14.14
N SER A 5 -15.67 -7.06 13.83
CA SER A 5 -16.49 -7.37 12.66
C SER A 5 -16.04 -6.52 11.46
N VAL A 6 -16.24 -7.02 10.25
CA VAL A 6 -16.08 -6.20 9.04
C VAL A 6 -17.15 -5.10 9.08
N LEU A 7 -16.72 -3.83 9.04
CA LEU A 7 -17.60 -2.67 9.00
C LEU A 7 -17.46 -1.96 7.66
N SER A 8 -18.57 -1.47 7.12
CA SER A 8 -18.51 -0.68 5.90
C SER A 8 -17.94 0.72 6.20
N LYS A 9 -17.32 1.34 5.19
CA LYS A 9 -16.90 2.74 5.31
C LYS A 9 -18.07 3.69 5.55
N LEU A 10 -19.26 3.33 5.07
CA LEU A 10 -20.47 4.13 5.29
C LEU A 10 -20.85 4.12 6.77
N ASP A 11 -20.87 2.95 7.40
CA ASP A 11 -21.14 2.82 8.84
C ASP A 11 -20.13 3.63 9.66
N LYS A 12 -18.85 3.60 9.25
CA LYS A 12 -17.79 4.40 9.88
C LYS A 12 -17.98 5.90 9.70
N ALA A 13 -18.44 6.34 8.54
CA ALA A 13 -18.78 7.74 8.31
C ALA A 13 -19.94 8.19 9.22
N GLU A 14 -20.99 7.38 9.34
CA GLU A 14 -22.17 7.69 10.15
C GLU A 14 -21.88 7.66 11.66
N GLN A 15 -21.14 6.66 12.14
CA GLN A 15 -20.90 6.45 13.58
C GLN A 15 -19.74 7.28 14.13
N HIS A 16 -18.74 7.59 13.30
CA HIS A 16 -17.48 8.20 13.75
C HIS A 16 -17.02 9.39 12.90
N GLY A 17 -17.82 9.85 11.93
CA GLY A 17 -17.49 11.02 11.11
C GLY A 17 -16.30 10.80 10.17
N TRP A 18 -16.00 9.54 9.82
CA TRP A 18 -14.93 9.23 8.87
C TRP A 18 -15.19 9.88 7.51
N LEU A 19 -14.11 10.36 6.88
CA LEU A 19 -14.17 10.94 5.55
C LEU A 19 -14.52 9.85 4.51
N GLN A 20 -15.61 10.06 3.78
CA GLN A 20 -15.93 9.20 2.64
C GLN A 20 -14.87 9.39 1.55
N SER A 21 -14.08 8.35 1.32
CA SER A 21 -12.98 8.37 0.36
C SER A 21 -12.70 6.98 -0.19
N ASP A 22 -12.23 6.95 -1.44
CA ASP A 22 -11.85 5.73 -2.15
C ASP A 22 -10.44 5.24 -1.80
N VAL A 23 -9.73 5.93 -0.90
CA VAL A 23 -8.40 5.52 -0.43
C VAL A 23 -8.51 4.42 0.62
N LEU A 24 -7.40 3.83 1.04
CA LEU A 24 -7.39 2.84 2.12
C LEU A 24 -7.80 3.48 3.45
N SER A 25 -8.60 2.78 4.25
CA SER A 25 -8.90 3.16 5.64
C SER A 25 -8.72 1.95 6.54
N ILE A 26 -8.08 2.14 7.68
CA ILE A 26 -7.80 1.08 8.66
C ILE A 26 -8.12 1.64 10.04
N GLU A 27 -8.99 0.97 10.78
CA GLU A 27 -9.34 1.35 12.15
C GLU A 27 -8.21 0.98 13.10
N ASP A 28 -7.87 1.88 14.01
CA ASP A 28 -6.98 1.57 15.13
C ASP A 28 -7.65 0.61 16.13
N PRO A 29 -6.98 -0.48 16.57
CA PRO A 29 -7.59 -1.46 17.48
C PRO A 29 -7.89 -0.94 18.89
N PHE A 30 -7.32 0.20 19.28
CA PHE A 30 -7.51 0.87 20.57
C PHE A 30 -8.34 2.16 20.44
N GLU A 31 -8.27 2.84 19.29
CA GLU A 31 -8.97 4.09 19.02
C GLU A 31 -9.93 3.98 17.83
N THR A 32 -11.17 3.56 18.10
CA THR A 32 -12.14 3.13 17.06
C THR A 32 -12.60 4.21 16.08
N HIS A 33 -12.36 5.48 16.43
CA HIS A 33 -12.71 6.64 15.62
C HIS A 33 -11.51 7.15 14.81
N TYR A 34 -10.32 6.56 14.98
CA TYR A 34 -9.11 6.95 14.29
C TYR A 34 -8.83 6.05 13.07
N ASP A 35 -8.59 6.68 11.92
CA ASP A 35 -8.14 6.01 10.70
C ASP A 35 -6.61 6.11 10.61
N VAL A 36 -5.90 5.01 10.87
CA VAL A 36 -4.43 4.99 10.80
C VAL A 36 -3.91 5.15 9.37
N ALA A 37 -4.74 4.93 8.35
CA ALA A 37 -4.38 5.06 6.95
C ALA A 37 -4.64 6.47 6.37
N HIS A 38 -5.10 7.44 7.19
CA HIS A 38 -5.42 8.81 6.74
C HIS A 38 -4.25 9.54 6.03
N VAL A 39 -3.01 9.10 6.24
CA VAL A 39 -1.81 9.63 5.56
C VAL A 39 -1.71 9.24 4.08
N ILE A 40 -2.40 8.17 3.66
CA ILE A 40 -2.40 7.70 2.28
C ILE A 40 -3.34 8.57 1.46
N LYS A 41 -2.80 9.29 0.46
CA LYS A 41 -3.59 10.09 -0.47
C LYS A 41 -3.76 9.36 -1.80
N SER A 42 -4.58 9.91 -2.69
CA SER A 42 -4.95 9.27 -3.95
C SER A 42 -3.74 8.85 -4.80
N ALA A 43 -2.68 9.67 -4.84
CA ALA A 43 -1.45 9.33 -5.57
C ALA A 43 -0.73 8.10 -4.98
N GLN A 44 -0.62 8.01 -3.65
CA GLN A 44 -0.08 6.84 -2.97
C GLN A 44 -0.97 5.61 -3.17
N MET A 45 -2.29 5.80 -3.18
CA MET A 45 -3.25 4.71 -3.37
C MET A 45 -3.13 4.06 -4.76
N VAL A 46 -2.88 4.84 -5.82
CA VAL A 46 -2.64 4.31 -7.17
C VAL A 46 -1.40 3.39 -7.17
N TYR A 47 -0.30 3.85 -6.57
CA TYR A 47 0.91 3.03 -6.45
C TYR A 47 0.68 1.79 -5.58
N PHE A 48 0.00 1.93 -4.45
CA PHE A 48 -0.33 0.83 -3.55
C PHE A 48 -1.15 -0.26 -4.25
N ARG A 49 -2.16 0.12 -5.03
CA ARG A 49 -2.96 -0.83 -5.84
C ARG A 49 -2.11 -1.54 -6.89
N LYS A 50 -1.19 -0.83 -7.56
CA LYS A 50 -0.26 -1.42 -8.53
C LYS A 50 0.59 -2.51 -7.87
N GLU A 51 1.18 -2.24 -6.71
CA GLU A 51 2.02 -3.21 -5.99
C GLU A 51 1.22 -4.38 -5.41
N LEU A 52 0.00 -4.15 -4.91
CA LEU A 52 -0.88 -5.25 -4.49
C LEU A 52 -1.26 -6.16 -5.65
N LEU A 53 -1.56 -5.58 -6.82
CA LEU A 53 -1.88 -6.36 -8.02
C LEU A 53 -0.65 -7.16 -8.49
N ARG A 54 0.54 -6.55 -8.44
CA ARG A 54 1.81 -7.23 -8.75
C ARG A 54 2.05 -8.42 -7.82
N ALA A 55 1.90 -8.20 -6.51
CA ALA A 55 2.07 -9.25 -5.49
C ALA A 55 1.06 -10.40 -5.67
N TYR A 56 -0.21 -10.08 -5.88
CA TYR A 56 -1.25 -11.07 -6.17
C TYR A 56 -0.93 -11.87 -7.44
N THR A 57 -0.48 -11.20 -8.51
CA THR A 57 -0.12 -11.84 -9.77
C THR A 57 1.02 -12.85 -9.56
N LEU A 58 2.09 -12.46 -8.87
CA LEU A 58 3.19 -13.37 -8.54
C LEU A 58 2.70 -14.57 -7.72
N ALA A 59 1.90 -14.33 -6.67
CA ALA A 59 1.36 -15.40 -5.83
C ALA A 59 0.46 -16.37 -6.62
N SER A 60 -0.38 -15.85 -7.51
CA SER A 60 -1.23 -16.68 -8.37
C SER A 60 -0.40 -17.53 -9.34
N ARG A 61 0.72 -17.01 -9.84
CA ARG A 61 1.63 -17.71 -10.77
C ARG A 61 2.54 -18.75 -10.11
N VAL A 62 2.59 -18.78 -8.78
CA VAL A 62 3.14 -19.91 -8.02
C VAL A 62 2.23 -21.14 -8.16
N ILE A 63 0.91 -20.92 -8.16
CA ILE A 63 -0.08 -22.01 -8.21
C ILE A 63 -0.41 -22.38 -9.65
N SER A 64 -0.60 -21.39 -10.52
CA SER A 64 -1.01 -21.59 -11.91
C SER A 64 -0.23 -20.67 -12.84
N PRO A 65 0.64 -21.21 -13.70
CA PRO A 65 1.31 -20.45 -14.75
C PRO A 65 0.33 -19.68 -15.61
N SER A 66 0.70 -18.46 -16.00
CA SER A 66 -0.10 -17.59 -16.85
C SER A 66 0.54 -17.46 -18.24
N PRO A 67 -0.23 -17.57 -19.34
CA PRO A 67 0.27 -17.34 -20.69
C PRO A 67 0.32 -15.85 -21.08
N ILE A 68 -0.09 -14.94 -20.18
CA ILE A 68 -0.08 -13.50 -20.44
C ILE A 68 1.36 -13.01 -20.60
N LEU A 69 1.63 -12.33 -21.72
CA LEU A 69 2.91 -11.70 -21.99
C LEU A 69 2.92 -10.30 -21.36
N ASP A 70 3.39 -10.23 -20.11
CA ASP A 70 3.64 -8.98 -19.40
C ASP A 70 5.09 -8.92 -18.88
N SER A 71 5.42 -7.90 -18.09
CA SER A 71 6.75 -7.71 -17.53
C SER A 71 7.08 -8.66 -16.36
N LEU A 72 6.13 -9.50 -15.94
CA LEU A 72 6.31 -10.44 -14.83
C LEU A 72 6.57 -11.85 -15.38
N PRO A 73 7.27 -12.72 -14.63
CA PRO A 73 7.51 -14.10 -15.06
C PRO A 73 6.19 -14.85 -15.22
N ALA A 74 6.08 -15.68 -16.27
CA ALA A 74 4.87 -16.46 -16.58
C ALA A 74 4.54 -17.52 -15.51
N SER A 75 5.57 -18.03 -14.83
CA SER A 75 5.47 -18.95 -13.69
C SER A 75 6.51 -18.55 -12.65
N VAL A 76 6.17 -18.73 -11.38
CA VAL A 76 7.05 -18.40 -10.25
C VAL A 76 7.30 -19.66 -9.45
N ALA A 77 8.56 -20.04 -9.26
CA ALA A 77 8.90 -21.14 -8.36
C ALA A 77 8.62 -20.71 -6.90
N PRO A 78 8.09 -21.59 -6.03
CA PRO A 78 7.81 -21.26 -4.63
C PRO A 78 9.00 -20.67 -3.88
N GLU A 79 10.20 -21.16 -4.16
CA GLU A 79 11.48 -20.71 -3.59
C GLU A 79 11.86 -19.27 -4.00
N ASP A 80 11.48 -18.86 -5.20
CA ASP A 80 11.81 -17.54 -5.76
C ASP A 80 10.75 -16.47 -5.42
N PHE A 81 9.56 -16.90 -4.97
CA PHE A 81 8.43 -16.01 -4.72
C PHE A 81 8.78 -14.84 -3.81
N MET A 82 9.44 -15.11 -2.68
CA MET A 82 9.79 -14.05 -1.72
C MET A 82 10.84 -13.09 -2.27
N ALA A 83 11.80 -13.60 -3.06
CA ALA A 83 12.80 -12.76 -3.70
C ALA A 83 12.16 -11.80 -4.70
N LEU A 84 11.30 -12.32 -5.59
CA LEU A 84 10.54 -11.53 -6.58
C LEU A 84 9.56 -10.55 -5.93
N LEU A 85 8.92 -10.93 -4.82
CA LEU A 85 8.01 -10.04 -4.10
C LEU A 85 8.73 -8.82 -3.53
N CYS A 86 9.96 -9.04 -3.02
CA CYS A 86 10.79 -8.04 -2.37
C CYS A 86 11.76 -7.32 -3.32
N GLU A 87 11.69 -7.57 -4.63
CA GLU A 87 12.47 -6.81 -5.59
C GLU A 87 12.22 -5.30 -5.42
N PRO A 88 13.28 -4.48 -5.45
CA PRO A 88 13.15 -3.04 -5.29
C PRO A 88 12.28 -2.49 -6.41
N ALA A 89 11.09 -2.00 -6.05
CA ALA A 89 10.21 -1.32 -6.98
C ALA A 89 10.81 0.01 -7.42
N GLU A 90 10.42 0.48 -8.61
CA GLU A 90 10.72 1.83 -9.05
C GLU A 90 10.29 2.83 -7.97
N LEU A 91 11.15 3.83 -7.71
CA LEU A 91 10.92 4.90 -6.76
C LEU A 91 9.54 5.51 -7.01
N PRO A 92 8.63 5.52 -6.01
CA PRO A 92 7.31 6.07 -6.24
C PRO A 92 7.42 7.56 -6.57
N PRO A 93 6.50 8.09 -7.39
CA PRO A 93 6.54 9.49 -7.85
C PRO A 93 6.43 10.52 -6.71
N PHE A 94 6.10 10.08 -5.50
CA PHE A 94 5.98 10.88 -4.28
C PHE A 94 7.18 10.75 -3.33
N ALA A 95 8.19 9.92 -3.61
CA ALA A 95 9.36 9.74 -2.74
C ALA A 95 10.30 10.97 -2.72
N GLY A 96 10.47 11.66 -3.85
CA GLY A 96 11.45 12.74 -4.00
C GLY A 96 11.07 14.09 -3.36
N ALA A 97 9.89 14.22 -2.75
CA ALA A 97 9.44 15.49 -2.15
C ALA A 97 10.08 15.77 -0.78
N ARG A 98 10.64 14.77 -0.10
CA ARG A 98 11.22 14.91 1.25
C ARG A 98 12.70 15.29 1.26
N ASP A 99 13.46 14.96 0.22
CA ASP A 99 14.92 15.20 0.18
C ASP A 99 15.32 16.66 -0.12
N ARG A 100 14.37 17.54 -0.47
CA ARG A 100 14.67 18.96 -0.72
C ARG A 100 14.77 19.85 0.52
N LEU A 101 14.55 19.31 1.73
CA LEU A 101 14.49 20.11 2.97
C LEU A 101 15.72 19.96 3.87
N VAL A 102 16.77 19.25 3.47
CA VAL A 102 17.97 19.01 4.32
C VAL A 102 19.21 19.80 3.87
N SER A 103 19.12 20.63 2.82
CA SER A 103 20.20 21.55 2.44
C SER A 103 19.89 22.98 2.90
N VAL A 104 19.87 23.19 4.21
CA VAL A 104 20.02 24.54 4.78
C VAL A 104 21.41 24.57 5.41
N ASP A 105 22.36 25.15 4.69
CA ASP A 105 23.70 25.43 5.18
C ASP A 105 23.58 26.32 6.43
N ILE A 106 23.99 25.79 7.59
CA ILE A 106 24.12 26.57 8.82
C ILE A 106 25.48 27.27 8.73
N PRO A 107 25.54 28.61 8.60
CA PRO A 107 26.82 29.31 8.62
C PRO A 107 27.44 29.18 10.02
N THR A 108 28.65 28.65 10.08
CA THR A 108 29.46 28.62 11.30
C THR A 108 29.93 30.05 11.60
N ALA A 109 29.54 30.57 12.76
CA ALA A 109 30.03 31.84 13.29
C ALA A 109 31.43 31.68 13.91
#